data_AF-A5UL21-F1
#
_entry.id   AF-A5UL21-F1
#
_cell.length_a   1.000
_cell.length_b   1.000
_cell.length_c   1.000
_cell.angle_alpha   90.00
_cell.angle_beta   90.00
_cell.angle_gamma   90.00
#
_symmetry.space_group_name_H-M   'P 1'
#
loop_
_entity.id
_entity.type
_entity.pdbx_description
1 polymer ?
#
loop_
_entity_poly.entity_id
_entity_poly.type
_entity_poly.pdbx_seq_one_letter_code
_entity_poly.pdbx_strand_id
1 'polypeptide(L)' 'MTKINLEIIDYIREADFDENLKNFFISAILYELRNPEKMHYKASYENMIENVMGE' A
#
# COMPACT_ATOMS: atom_id res chain seq x y z
N MET A 1 -11.61 4.58 -8.78
CA MET A 1 -10.29 3.90 -8.87
C MET A 1 -9.94 3.84 -10.34
N THR A 2 -8.80 4.38 -10.77
CA THR A 2 -8.45 4.40 -12.20
C THR A 2 -7.93 3.03 -12.65
N LYS A 3 -7.94 2.77 -13.96
CA LYS A 3 -7.42 1.53 -14.55
C LYS A 3 -5.94 1.29 -14.18
N ILE A 4 -5.13 2.36 -14.19
CA ILE A 4 -3.71 2.35 -13.82
C ILE A 4 -3.53 1.89 -12.36
N ASN A 5 -4.41 2.30 -11.44
CA ASN A 5 -4.31 1.90 -10.03
C ASN A 5 -4.53 0.40 -9.83
N LEU A 6 -5.35 -0.23 -10.68
CA LEU A 6 -5.62 -1.66 -10.62
C LEU A 6 -4.43 -2.46 -11.18
N GLU A 7 -3.86 -2.01 -12.31
CA GLU A 7 -2.69 -2.65 -12.93
C GLU A 7 -1.46 -2.65 -12.00
N ILE A 8 -1.25 -1.58 -11.22
CA ILE A 8 -0.14 -1.52 -10.24
C ILE A 8 -0.38 -2.49 -9.08
N ILE A 9 -1.62 -2.59 -8.59
CA ILE A 9 -1.95 -3.55 -7.51
C ILE A 9 -1.76 -4.99 -7.99
N ASP A 10 -2.21 -5.29 -9.21
CA ASP A 10 -2.07 -6.63 -9.79
C ASP A 10 -0.59 -6.98 -10.01
N TYR A 11 0.22 -6.04 -10.49
CA TYR A 11 1.68 -6.22 -10.58
C TYR A 11 2.32 -6.57 -9.24
N ILE A 12 1.95 -5.88 -8.15
CA ILE A 12 2.51 -6.14 -6.81
C ILE A 12 2.10 -7.53 -6.31
N ARG A 13 0.87 -7.98 -6.60
CA ARG A 13 0.39 -9.32 -6.19
C ARG A 13 1.18 -10.44 -6.86
N GLU A 14 1.50 -10.26 -8.14
CA GLU A 14 2.23 -11.24 -8.95
C GLU A 14 3.76 -11.19 -8.74
N ALA A 15 4.28 -10.11 -8.17
CA ALA A 15 5.72 -9.96 -7.93
C ALA A 15 6.26 -11.02 -6.95
N ASP A 16 7.53 -11.41 -7.13
CA ASP A 16 8.23 -12.32 -6.22
C ASP A 16 8.77 -11.56 -5.01
N PHE A 17 7.85 -11.13 -4.14
CA PHE A 17 8.13 -10.47 -2.87
C PHE A 17 7.50 -11.24 -1.72
N ASP A 18 8.00 -10.98 -0.52
CA ASP A 18 7.36 -11.43 0.71
C ASP A 18 5.91 -10.90 0.79
N GLU A 19 4.98 -11.74 1.29
CA GLU A 19 3.55 -11.42 1.34
C GLU A 19 3.25 -10.21 2.23
N ASN A 20 3.99 -10.02 3.33
CA ASN A 20 3.83 -8.82 4.17
C ASN A 20 4.26 -7.58 3.39
N LEU A 21 5.34 -7.67 2.62
CA LEU A 21 5.80 -6.56 1.79
C LEU A 21 4.78 -6.19 0.71
N LYS A 22 4.16 -7.19 0.05
CA LYS A 22 3.06 -6.97 -0.90
C LYS A 22 1.87 -6.27 -0.24
N ASN A 23 1.44 -6.78 0.91
CA ASN A 23 0.31 -6.23 1.67
C ASN A 23 0.55 -4.78 2.10
N PHE A 24 1.77 -4.46 2.51
CA PHE A 24 2.17 -3.09 2.82
C PHE A 24 2.06 -2.18 1.60
N PHE A 25 2.65 -2.55 0.46
CA PHE A 25 2.61 -1.71 -0.74
C PHE A 25 1.20 -1.47 -1.26
N ILE A 26 0.37 -2.52 -1.29
CA ILE A 26 -1.04 -2.39 -1.69
C ILE A 26 -1.77 -1.44 -0.74
N SER A 27 -1.56 -1.59 0.58
CA SER A 27 -2.20 -0.74 1.58
C SER A 27 -1.76 0.72 1.47
N ALA A 28 -0.48 0.98 1.21
CA ALA A 28 0.07 2.31 1.00
C ALA A 28 -0.58 2.98 -0.22
N ILE A 29 -0.63 2.30 -1.37
CA ILE A 29 -1.26 2.81 -2.60
C ILE A 29 -2.75 3.11 -2.36
N LEU A 30 -3.49 2.17 -1.74
CA LEU A 30 -4.89 2.37 -1.42
C LEU A 30 -5.12 3.59 -0.53
N TYR A 31 -4.21 3.82 0.43
CA TYR A 31 -4.29 4.96 1.32
C TYR A 31 -4.04 6.28 0.59
N GLU A 32 -3.00 6.38 -0.24
CA GLU A 32 -2.73 7.60 -1.02
C GLU A 32 -3.92 7.94 -1.94
N LEU A 33 -4.48 6.94 -2.62
CA LEU A 33 -5.64 7.12 -3.50
C LEU A 33 -6.90 7.59 -2.76
N ARG A 34 -7.05 7.22 -1.49
CA ARG A 34 -8.17 7.66 -0.64
C ARG A 34 -7.90 9.01 0.03
N ASN A 35 -6.65 9.44 0.12
CA ASN A 35 -6.23 10.67 0.81
C ASN A 35 -5.36 11.56 -0.11
N PRO A 36 -5.88 12.00 -1.26
CA PRO A 36 -5.10 12.77 -2.24
C PRO A 36 -4.59 14.12 -1.71
N GLU A 37 -5.16 14.62 -0.62
CA GLU A 37 -4.84 15.96 -0.08
C GLU A 37 -3.85 15.93 1.11
N LYS A 38 -3.42 14.75 1.57
CA LYS A 38 -2.49 14.66 2.70
C LYS A 38 -1.04 14.84 2.23
N MET A 39 -0.34 15.84 2.76
CA MET A 39 1.04 16.17 2.37
C MET A 39 2.12 15.35 3.11
N HIS A 40 1.75 14.59 4.15
CA HIS A 40 2.70 13.87 5.02
C HIS A 40 2.31 12.40 5.19
N TYR A 41 2.91 11.54 4.35
CA TYR A 41 2.57 10.12 4.30
C TYR A 41 3.38 9.23 5.27
N LYS A 42 4.57 9.69 5.71
CA LYS A 42 5.50 8.89 6.53
C LYS A 42 4.87 8.35 7.82
N ALA A 43 4.25 9.21 8.63
CA ALA A 43 3.59 8.79 9.88
C ALA A 43 2.36 7.88 9.64
N SER A 44 1.73 7.97 8.46
CA SER A 44 0.61 7.09 8.12
C SER A 44 1.09 5.69 7.72
N TYR A 45 2.31 5.59 7.16
CA TYR A 45 2.93 4.32 6.81
C TYR A 45 3.46 3.55 8.01
N GLU A 46 3.92 4.24 9.06
CA GLU A 46 4.33 3.60 10.32
C GLU A 46 3.20 2.73 10.89
N ASN A 47 1.97 3.26 10.97
CA ASN A 47 0.80 2.49 11.39
C ASN A 47 0.46 1.33 10.43
N MET A 48 0.71 1.48 9.13
CA MET A 48 0.45 0.39 8.18
C MET A 48 1.47 -0.74 8.31
N ILE A 49 2.72 -0.41 8.61
CA ILE A 49 3.79 -1.38 8.86
C ILE A 49 3.45 -2.20 10.11
N GLU A 50 3.02 -1.55 11.20
CA GLU A 50 2.62 -2.24 12.44
C GLU A 50 1.46 -3.22 12.20
N ASN A 51 0.44 -2.83 11.44
CA ASN A 51 -0.71 -3.68 11.12
C ASN A 51 -0.36 -4.88 10.24
N VAL A 52 0.69 -4.78 9.43
CA VAL A 52 1.12 -5.85 8.51
C VAL A 52 2.13 -6.78 9.18
N MET A 53 2.90 -6.27 10.14
CA MET A 53 3.90 -7.06 10.87
C MET A 53 3.32 -7.89 12.02
N GLY A 54 2.10 -7.58 12.48
CA GLY A 54 1.29 -8.42 13.37
C GLY A 54 1.99 -8.90 14.64
N GLU A 55 1.69 -8.24 15.76
CA GLU A 55 1.35 -8.99 16.98
C GLU A 55 -0.07 -9.56 16.85
#